data_AF-A0AAD6SKM7-F1
#
_entry.id   AF-A0AAD6SKM7-F1
#
_cell.length_a   1.000
_cell.length_b   1.000
_cell.length_c   1.000
_cell.angle_alpha   90.00
_cell.angle_beta   90.00
_cell.angle_gamma   90.00
#
_symmetry.space_group_name_H-M   'P 1'
#
loop_
_entity.id
_entity.type
_entity.pdbx_description
1 polymer ?
#
loop_
_entity_poly.entity_id
_entity_poly.type
_entity_poly.pdbx_seq_one_letter_code
_entity_poly.pdbx_strand_id
1 'polypeptide(L)'
;MFLVAARRTDPALIGGAVASDCEQRQDPLSTFVAAGRHTNPALIGGAVGSDGSEFPQYFCGRSAISQQVPQFVSSSSLHPPTTSFPSSSPLSTLPGATDLADPKEFPLVRWWNRRDFTQSQTKKKTITMNSEAGKRGGSRAAKNINVMHQYLENEDGTVVSGLEAKAMRKHQRTIFREIRKQMPNELPTTWGNASLPVANYHRSEMYKVYPSLRFCRSHWKVDLMATTAYPSWYKKSVKNKQDDLESDSDYKISGSRMDRSSGPCGSAGTAVLRIAGEQ
;
A
#
# COMPACT_ATOMS: atom_id res chain seq x y z
N MET A 1 3.11 3.26 48.15
CA MET A 1 3.69 2.07 48.82
C MET A 1 3.12 0.83 48.14
N PHE A 2 3.73 0.38 47.03
CA PHE A 2 3.45 -0.90 46.40
C PHE A 2 4.77 -1.46 45.89
N LEU A 3 5.26 -2.50 46.55
CA LEU A 3 6.42 -3.30 46.18
C LEU A 3 5.99 -4.28 45.08
N VAL A 4 6.61 -4.20 43.90
CA VAL A 4 6.54 -5.27 42.90
C VAL A 4 7.96 -5.75 42.63
N ALA A 5 8.15 -7.04 42.88
CA ALA A 5 9.44 -7.72 42.93
C ALA A 5 10.09 -7.87 41.56
N ALA A 6 11.38 -7.51 41.50
CA ALA A 6 12.27 -7.81 40.40
C ALA A 6 12.66 -9.29 40.40
N ARG A 7 12.48 -10.00 39.28
CA ARG A 7 13.18 -11.27 39.03
C ARG A 7 14.36 -11.01 38.11
N ARG A 8 15.56 -11.17 38.68
CA ARG A 8 16.84 -11.30 38.01
C ARG A 8 16.93 -12.70 37.39
N THR A 9 17.28 -12.78 36.12
CA THR A 9 17.89 -13.96 35.51
C THR A 9 18.94 -13.46 34.54
N ASP A 10 20.18 -13.81 34.84
CA ASP A 10 21.41 -13.48 34.12
C ASP A 10 22.34 -14.72 34.28
N PRO A 11 23.43 -14.86 33.52
CA PRO A 11 23.46 -15.62 32.27
C PRO A 11 24.46 -16.81 32.32
N ALA A 12 24.27 -17.81 31.45
CA ALA A 12 25.29 -18.82 31.15
C ALA A 12 25.73 -18.62 29.69
N LEU A 13 26.90 -18.05 29.39
CA LEU A 13 28.25 -18.66 29.42
C LEU A 13 28.38 -19.97 28.63
N ILE A 14 28.51 -19.84 27.31
CA ILE A 14 29.35 -20.68 26.43
C ILE A 14 29.92 -19.69 25.39
N GLY A 15 31.21 -19.41 25.23
CA GLY A 15 32.40 -20.19 25.53
C GLY A 15 33.06 -20.63 24.23
N GLY A 16 33.91 -19.75 23.66
CA GLY A 16 35.17 -20.17 23.02
C GLY A 16 35.24 -20.31 21.49
N ALA A 17 36.01 -19.36 20.90
CA ALA A 17 37.12 -19.58 19.95
C ALA A 17 36.77 -20.10 18.51
N VAL A 18 37.48 -19.79 17.42
CA VAL A 18 38.84 -19.29 17.14
C VAL A 18 38.83 -18.60 15.78
N ALA A 19 39.80 -17.71 15.58
CA ALA A 19 40.11 -17.04 14.32
C ALA A 19 40.44 -18.00 13.16
N SER A 20 40.12 -17.57 11.94
CA SER A 20 40.93 -17.90 10.76
C SER A 20 40.81 -16.76 9.76
N ASP A 21 41.92 -16.02 9.69
CA ASP A 21 42.39 -15.27 8.54
C ASP A 21 42.10 -16.02 7.23
N CYS A 22 41.45 -15.32 6.31
CA CYS A 22 41.46 -15.70 4.90
C CYS A 22 41.75 -14.44 4.08
N GLU A 23 43.02 -14.07 4.14
CA GLU A 23 43.86 -13.58 3.05
C GLU A 23 43.13 -13.04 1.81
N GLN A 24 42.96 -11.73 1.82
CA GLN A 24 43.30 -10.78 0.76
C GLN A 24 43.78 -11.40 -0.59
N ARG A 25 42.86 -11.81 -1.46
CA ARG A 25 43.15 -11.88 -2.90
C ARG A 25 42.84 -10.54 -3.56
N GLN A 26 43.89 -9.79 -3.85
CA GLN A 26 43.90 -8.76 -4.86
C GLN A 26 43.97 -9.46 -6.22
N ASP A 27 42.89 -9.40 -7.01
CA ASP A 27 42.97 -9.70 -8.44
C ASP A 27 42.93 -8.38 -9.24
N PRO A 28 43.79 -8.23 -10.26
CA PRO A 28 44.07 -6.97 -10.90
C PRO A 28 42.99 -6.54 -11.91
N LEU A 29 42.89 -5.22 -12.03
CA LEU A 29 42.30 -4.42 -13.10
C LEU A 29 42.13 -5.16 -14.43
N SER A 30 40.90 -5.58 -14.74
CA SER A 30 40.50 -5.91 -16.10
C SER A 30 39.85 -4.69 -16.73
N THR A 31 40.67 -3.98 -17.50
CA THR A 31 40.30 -2.92 -18.43
C THR A 31 39.34 -3.47 -19.49
N PHE A 32 38.03 -3.26 -19.33
CA PHE A 32 37.09 -3.48 -20.43
C PHE A 32 36.98 -2.21 -21.27
N VAL A 33 37.62 -2.30 -22.43
CA VAL A 33 37.58 -1.35 -23.55
C VAL A 33 36.16 -1.23 -24.08
N ALA A 34 35.78 0.01 -24.36
CA ALA A 34 34.55 0.40 -25.01
C ALA A 34 34.44 -0.10 -26.46
N ALA A 35 33.28 -0.67 -26.79
CA ALA A 35 32.69 -0.68 -28.12
C ALA A 35 31.18 -0.50 -27.87
N GLY A 36 30.54 0.64 -28.16
CA GLY A 36 30.54 1.32 -29.44
C GLY A 36 29.71 0.48 -30.41
N ARG A 37 28.41 0.79 -30.57
CA ARG A 37 27.61 0.49 -31.78
C ARG A 37 26.20 1.11 -31.74
N HIS A 38 25.98 1.88 -32.80
CA HIS A 38 24.73 2.15 -33.53
C HIS A 38 23.61 2.96 -32.88
N THR A 39 23.69 4.25 -33.16
CA THR A 39 22.56 5.10 -33.53
C THR A 39 21.74 4.46 -34.67
N ASN A 40 20.42 4.49 -34.50
CA ASN A 40 19.43 4.22 -35.55
C ASN A 40 18.64 5.53 -35.78
N PRO A 41 18.78 6.21 -36.92
CA PRO A 41 17.85 7.25 -37.33
C PRO A 41 17.12 6.83 -38.63
N ALA A 42 15.82 6.54 -38.51
CA ALA A 42 14.88 6.55 -39.63
C ALA A 42 13.48 6.82 -39.05
N LEU A 43 12.93 8.02 -39.24
CA LEU A 43 12.12 8.44 -40.39
C LEU A 43 10.92 7.53 -40.63
N ILE A 44 9.73 8.07 -40.33
CA ILE A 44 8.41 8.00 -40.99
C ILE A 44 7.50 8.83 -40.03
N GLY A 45 6.80 9.90 -40.40
CA GLY A 45 6.22 10.28 -41.68
C GLY A 45 4.70 10.13 -41.60
N GLY A 46 3.97 11.25 -41.53
CA GLY A 46 2.50 11.34 -41.68
C GLY A 46 1.68 10.95 -40.44
N ALA A 47 0.52 11.51 -40.14
CA ALA A 47 -0.34 12.39 -40.93
C ALA A 47 -1.17 13.26 -39.96
N VAL A 48 -1.41 14.50 -40.40
CA VAL A 48 -2.32 15.46 -39.77
C VAL A 48 -3.72 15.09 -40.24
N GLY A 49 -4.49 14.42 -39.39
CA GLY A 49 -5.90 14.13 -39.62
C GLY A 49 -6.75 15.08 -38.79
N SER A 50 -7.09 16.23 -39.38
CA SER A 50 -8.11 17.14 -38.88
C SER A 50 -9.47 16.62 -39.36
N ASP A 51 -10.14 15.81 -38.55
CA ASP A 51 -11.56 15.53 -38.76
C ASP A 51 -12.37 16.21 -37.66
N GLY A 52 -13.10 17.22 -38.10
CA GLY A 52 -14.13 17.89 -37.33
C GLY A 52 -15.31 16.95 -37.14
N SER A 53 -15.47 16.44 -35.92
CA SER A 53 -16.75 15.91 -35.47
C SER A 53 -17.39 16.92 -34.53
N GLU A 54 -18.27 17.72 -35.14
CA GLU A 54 -19.31 18.53 -34.54
C GLU A 54 -20.02 17.74 -33.42
N PHE A 55 -19.75 18.10 -32.17
CA PHE A 55 -20.55 17.63 -31.04
C PHE A 55 -21.79 18.52 -30.90
N PRO A 56 -23.01 17.96 -30.94
CA PRO A 56 -24.22 18.73 -30.68
C PRO A 56 -24.22 19.23 -29.22
N GLN A 57 -24.18 20.55 -29.06
CA GLN A 57 -24.37 21.21 -27.77
C GLN A 57 -25.84 21.08 -27.36
N TYR A 58 -26.15 20.07 -26.55
CA TYR A 58 -27.42 20.02 -25.82
C TYR A 58 -27.34 21.00 -24.64
N PHE A 59 -27.74 22.24 -24.88
CA PHE A 59 -28.13 23.18 -23.83
C PHE A 59 -29.41 22.65 -23.16
N CYS A 60 -29.26 21.92 -22.06
CA CYS A 60 -30.38 21.66 -21.16
C CYS A 60 -30.61 22.91 -20.28
N GLY A 61 -31.84 23.41 -20.31
CA GLY A 61 -32.25 24.71 -19.80
C GLY A 61 -31.89 24.96 -18.34
N ARG A 62 -31.25 26.11 -18.10
CA ARG A 62 -31.19 26.75 -16.78
C ARG A 62 -32.58 27.32 -16.46
N SER A 63 -33.32 26.65 -15.57
CA SER A 63 -34.40 27.31 -14.85
C SER A 63 -33.81 28.36 -13.90
N ALA A 64 -34.05 29.62 -14.20
CA ALA A 64 -33.73 30.75 -13.35
C ALA A 64 -34.67 30.74 -12.13
N ILE A 65 -34.16 30.35 -10.96
CA ILE A 65 -34.84 30.61 -9.69
C ILE A 65 -34.36 31.98 -9.21
N SER A 66 -35.21 32.98 -9.44
CA SER A 66 -35.10 34.32 -8.88
C SER A 66 -35.27 34.25 -7.36
N GLN A 67 -34.16 34.17 -6.61
CA GLN A 67 -34.19 34.40 -5.17
C GLN A 67 -34.07 35.90 -4.88
N GLN A 68 -35.16 36.46 -4.36
CA GLN A 68 -35.18 37.79 -3.78
C GLN A 68 -34.25 37.82 -2.55
N VAL A 69 -33.30 38.75 -2.57
CA VAL A 69 -32.44 39.06 -1.42
C VAL A 69 -33.20 40.07 -0.55
N PRO A 70 -33.54 39.75 0.72
CA PRO A 70 -34.04 40.75 1.64
C PRO A 70 -32.92 41.72 2.03
N GLN A 71 -33.10 42.98 1.65
CA GLN A 71 -32.33 44.13 2.11
C GLN A 71 -32.64 44.33 3.61
N PHE A 72 -31.76 43.88 4.49
CA PHE A 72 -31.84 44.26 5.89
C PHE A 72 -30.98 45.49 6.14
N VAL A 73 -31.68 46.54 6.56
CA VAL A 73 -31.19 47.87 6.85
C VAL A 73 -30.17 47.90 8.00
N SER A 74 -29.16 48.74 7.80
CA SER A 74 -28.24 49.22 8.82
C SER A 74 -28.98 49.84 10.01
N SER A 75 -28.55 49.47 11.21
CA SER A 75 -28.65 50.33 12.39
C SER A 75 -27.36 50.25 13.19
N SER A 76 -26.67 51.38 13.19
CA SER A 76 -25.49 51.70 13.98
C SER A 76 -25.77 51.56 15.48
N SER A 77 -24.84 50.99 16.24
CA SER A 77 -24.65 51.40 17.64
C SER A 77 -23.19 51.22 18.06
N LEU A 78 -22.61 52.33 18.50
CA LEU A 78 -21.24 52.54 18.94
C LEU A 78 -21.09 52.13 20.40
N HIS A 79 -20.49 50.98 20.68
CA HIS A 79 -19.84 50.71 21.97
C HIS A 79 -18.65 49.77 21.76
N PRO A 80 -17.44 50.07 22.27
CA PRO A 80 -16.40 49.07 22.44
C PRO A 80 -16.67 48.31 23.74
N PRO A 81 -17.19 47.07 23.72
CA PRO A 81 -17.08 46.24 24.89
C PRO A 81 -15.59 45.93 25.10
N THR A 82 -15.06 46.33 26.25
CA THR A 82 -13.83 45.74 26.80
C THR A 82 -14.11 44.25 27.02
N THR A 83 -14.01 43.48 25.94
CA THR A 83 -14.13 42.03 25.95
C THR A 83 -12.82 41.53 26.53
N SER A 84 -12.84 41.22 27.83
CA SER A 84 -11.87 40.32 28.43
C SER A 84 -11.84 39.07 27.56
N PHE A 85 -10.79 38.93 26.74
CA PHE A 85 -10.57 37.74 25.94
C PHE A 85 -10.57 36.56 26.93
N PRO A 86 -11.55 35.65 26.86
CA PRO A 86 -11.50 34.44 27.67
C PRO A 86 -10.20 33.76 27.26
N SER A 87 -9.31 33.61 28.25
CA SER A 87 -8.05 32.91 28.19
C SER A 87 -8.16 31.81 27.14
N SER A 88 -7.47 32.03 26.02
CA SER A 88 -7.44 31.14 24.88
C SER A 88 -7.14 29.75 25.40
N SER A 89 -8.19 28.94 25.53
CA SER A 89 -8.05 27.53 25.87
C SER A 89 -7.06 26.97 24.86
N PRO A 90 -5.96 26.35 25.32
CA PRO A 90 -4.92 25.88 24.43
C PRO A 90 -5.61 25.04 23.38
N LEU A 91 -5.47 25.46 22.11
CA LEU A 91 -6.02 24.82 20.93
C LEU A 91 -5.84 23.32 21.12
N SER A 92 -6.91 22.65 21.53
CA SER A 92 -6.82 21.28 22.03
C SER A 92 -6.24 20.48 20.90
N THR A 93 -5.02 19.99 21.16
CA THR A 93 -4.19 19.19 20.28
C THR A 93 -5.08 18.31 19.44
N LEU A 94 -5.25 18.68 18.17
CA LEU A 94 -6.01 17.89 17.22
C LEU A 94 -5.48 16.45 17.35
N PRO A 95 -6.31 15.46 17.68
CA PRO A 95 -5.88 14.06 17.82
C PRO A 95 -5.40 13.42 16.50
N GLY A 96 -5.06 14.25 15.51
CA GLY A 96 -4.55 13.88 14.20
C GLY A 96 -3.04 14.09 14.02
N ALA A 97 -2.31 14.65 15.00
CA ALA A 97 -0.85 14.51 15.00
C ALA A 97 -0.52 13.07 15.38
N THR A 98 -0.54 12.17 14.39
CA THR A 98 -0.12 10.79 14.57
C THR A 98 1.36 10.83 14.92
N ASP A 99 1.63 10.81 16.22
CA ASP A 99 2.95 10.92 16.78
C ASP A 99 3.81 9.80 16.19
N LEU A 100 4.79 10.14 15.36
CA LEU A 100 5.69 9.15 14.80
C LEU A 100 6.67 8.76 15.89
N ALA A 101 6.98 7.48 16.01
CA ALA A 101 7.92 7.03 17.03
C ALA A 101 9.30 7.66 16.80
N ASP A 102 9.99 8.07 17.88
CA ASP A 102 11.35 8.57 17.79
C ASP A 102 12.32 7.40 17.53
N PRO A 103 13.17 7.45 16.49
CA PRO A 103 14.20 6.45 16.25
C PRO A 103 15.11 6.15 17.45
N LYS A 104 15.28 7.10 18.38
CA LYS A 104 16.12 6.91 19.56
C LYS A 104 15.54 5.92 20.56
N GLU A 105 14.22 5.83 20.65
CA GLU A 105 13.52 4.94 21.58
C GLU A 105 13.49 3.48 21.07
N PHE A 106 13.59 3.30 19.75
CA PHE A 106 13.47 1.98 19.10
C PHE A 106 14.71 1.69 18.23
N PRO A 107 15.92 1.52 18.84
CA PRO A 107 17.17 1.37 18.11
C PRO A 107 17.27 0.06 17.31
N LEU A 108 16.44 -0.94 17.62
CA LEU A 108 16.41 -2.22 16.92
C LEU A 108 15.67 -2.15 15.58
N VAL A 109 14.80 -1.15 15.39
CA VAL A 109 14.14 -0.94 14.11
C VAL A 109 15.18 -0.43 13.11
N ARG A 110 15.31 -1.14 11.99
CA ARG A 110 16.34 -0.87 10.98
C ARG A 110 15.85 0.08 9.91
N TRP A 111 14.60 -0.07 9.46
CA TRP A 111 14.09 0.67 8.29
C TRP A 111 13.32 1.92 8.67
N TRP A 112 14.01 2.98 9.08
CA TRP A 112 13.39 4.28 9.38
C TRP A 112 13.09 5.11 8.13
N ASN A 113 13.96 5.08 7.12
CA ASN A 113 13.78 5.80 5.86
C ASN A 113 13.54 4.85 4.68
N ARG A 114 12.73 5.30 3.72
CA ARG A 114 12.45 4.55 2.48
C ARG A 114 13.69 4.32 1.63
N ARG A 115 14.61 5.30 1.60
CA ARG A 115 15.86 5.24 0.82
C ARG A 115 16.72 4.08 1.27
N ASP A 116 16.93 3.93 2.58
CA ASP A 116 17.77 2.89 3.19
C ASP A 116 17.21 1.49 2.86
N PHE A 117 15.90 1.31 2.99
CA PHE A 117 15.25 0.06 2.61
C PHE A 117 15.44 -0.25 1.12
N THR A 118 15.24 0.74 0.24
CA THR A 118 15.38 0.55 -1.22
C THR A 118 16.81 0.15 -1.60
N GLN A 119 17.82 0.78 -1.00
CA GLN A 119 19.24 0.43 -1.21
C GLN A 119 19.57 -0.99 -0.72
N SER A 120 18.93 -1.48 0.34
CA SER A 120 19.15 -2.86 0.79
C SER A 120 18.59 -3.90 -0.18
N GLN A 121 17.49 -3.58 -0.87
CA GLN A 121 16.87 -4.49 -1.84
C GLN A 121 17.70 -4.62 -3.12
N THR A 122 18.37 -3.55 -3.57
CA THR A 122 19.26 -3.62 -4.75
C THR A 122 20.49 -4.49 -4.48
N LYS A 123 21.08 -4.39 -3.28
CA LYS A 123 22.18 -5.25 -2.85
C LYS A 123 21.78 -6.73 -2.84
N LYS A 124 20.61 -7.06 -2.26
CA LYS A 124 20.07 -8.43 -2.26
C LYS A 124 19.84 -8.99 -3.67
N LYS A 125 19.28 -8.16 -4.56
CA LYS A 125 19.00 -8.56 -5.95
C LYS A 125 20.29 -8.92 -6.70
N THR A 126 21.37 -8.17 -6.46
CA THR A 126 22.68 -8.44 -7.06
C THR A 126 23.24 -9.80 -6.63
N ILE A 127 23.11 -10.14 -5.35
CA ILE A 127 23.56 -11.43 -4.80
C ILE A 127 22.70 -12.59 -5.33
N THR A 128 21.39 -12.37 -5.47
CA THR A 128 20.44 -13.43 -5.87
C THR A 128 20.45 -13.70 -7.39
N MET A 129 20.98 -12.80 -8.22
CA MET A 129 21.10 -13.03 -9.67
C MET A 129 21.99 -14.24 -10.03
N ASN A 130 22.81 -14.70 -9.09
CA ASN A 130 23.67 -15.89 -9.26
C ASN A 130 23.06 -17.18 -8.70
N SER A 131 21.82 -17.18 -8.17
CA SER A 131 21.16 -18.39 -7.69
C SER A 131 20.01 -18.82 -8.60
N GLU A 132 19.96 -20.11 -8.89
CA GLU A 132 19.02 -20.76 -9.82
C GLU A 132 17.56 -20.34 -9.58
N ALA A 133 16.82 -20.12 -10.68
CA ALA A 133 15.46 -19.60 -10.71
C ALA A 133 14.52 -20.32 -9.72
N GLY A 134 14.27 -19.68 -8.57
CA GLY A 134 13.49 -20.26 -7.49
C GLY A 134 12.03 -20.54 -7.88
N LYS A 135 11.59 -21.79 -7.67
CA LYS A 135 10.20 -22.25 -7.85
C LYS A 135 9.19 -21.29 -7.20
N ARG A 136 8.30 -20.72 -8.01
CA ARG A 136 7.24 -19.80 -7.61
C ARG A 136 6.05 -20.62 -7.07
N GLY A 137 5.92 -20.79 -5.76
CA GLY A 137 4.82 -21.59 -5.20
C GLY A 137 4.52 -21.28 -3.73
N GLY A 138 3.24 -21.31 -3.35
CA GLY A 138 2.64 -20.80 -2.12
C GLY A 138 3.16 -21.33 -0.76
N SER A 139 4.27 -22.07 -0.74
CA SER A 139 4.86 -22.67 0.46
C SER A 139 5.30 -21.62 1.51
N ARG A 140 5.71 -20.41 1.10
CA ARG A 140 6.21 -19.38 2.04
C ARG A 140 5.10 -18.75 2.90
N ALA A 141 3.91 -18.55 2.32
CA ALA A 141 2.77 -18.02 3.06
C ALA A 141 2.28 -19.02 4.12
N ALA A 142 2.29 -20.32 3.79
CA ALA A 142 1.96 -21.39 4.75
C ALA A 142 2.94 -21.44 5.93
N LYS A 143 4.20 -21.04 5.72
CA LYS A 143 5.23 -20.94 6.76
C LYS A 143 5.20 -19.64 7.56
N ASN A 144 4.14 -18.82 7.42
CA ASN A 144 4.02 -17.50 8.07
C ASN A 144 5.16 -16.51 7.73
N ILE A 145 5.81 -16.65 6.57
CA ILE A 145 6.93 -15.80 6.16
C ILE A 145 6.41 -14.61 5.34
N ASN A 146 6.68 -13.39 5.81
CA ASN A 146 6.35 -12.16 5.10
C ASN A 146 7.40 -11.82 4.03
N VAL A 147 7.10 -12.19 2.79
CA VAL A 147 8.00 -11.91 1.66
C VAL A 147 7.82 -10.50 1.10
N MET A 148 6.60 -9.97 1.10
CA MET A 148 6.26 -8.72 0.40
C MET A 148 6.59 -7.46 1.20
N HIS A 149 6.35 -7.48 2.52
CA HIS A 149 6.44 -6.30 3.37
C HIS A 149 7.58 -6.44 4.39
N GLN A 150 8.78 -6.82 3.93
CA GLN A 150 9.98 -7.00 4.79
C GLN A 150 10.45 -5.71 5.48
N TYR A 151 9.92 -4.56 5.09
CA TYR A 151 10.19 -3.27 5.73
C TYR A 151 9.34 -3.05 6.99
N LEU A 152 8.32 -3.87 7.23
CA LEU A 152 7.50 -3.80 8.43
C LEU A 152 8.22 -4.58 9.53
N GLU A 153 8.68 -3.84 10.54
CA GLU A 153 9.43 -4.36 11.67
C GLU A 153 8.66 -3.96 12.94
N ASN A 154 8.62 -4.86 13.91
CA ASN A 154 8.11 -4.60 15.27
C ASN A 154 9.15 -3.83 16.08
N GLU A 155 8.80 -3.47 17.32
CA GLU A 155 9.69 -2.74 18.24
C GLU A 155 11.03 -3.46 18.47
N ASP A 156 11.01 -4.80 18.46
CA ASP A 156 12.19 -5.65 18.61
C ASP A 156 13.08 -5.72 17.34
N GLY A 157 12.72 -5.01 16.27
CA GLY A 157 13.38 -5.11 14.96
C GLY A 157 13.03 -6.39 14.18
N THR A 158 12.17 -7.26 14.72
CA THR A 158 11.70 -8.46 14.03
C THR A 158 10.72 -8.12 12.92
N VAL A 159 10.82 -8.79 11.77
CA VAL A 159 9.91 -8.55 10.64
C VAL A 159 8.52 -9.07 10.97
N VAL A 160 7.50 -8.25 10.71
CA VAL A 160 6.07 -8.59 10.87
C VAL A 160 5.76 -9.91 10.17
N SER A 161 5.03 -10.79 10.85
CA SER A 161 4.71 -12.13 10.36
C SER A 161 3.81 -12.10 9.11
N GLY A 162 3.82 -13.18 8.32
CA GLY A 162 3.02 -13.27 7.08
C GLY A 162 1.51 -13.18 7.33
N LEU A 163 1.02 -13.77 8.42
CA LEU A 163 -0.38 -13.74 8.84
C LEU A 163 -0.78 -12.34 9.31
N GLU A 164 0.08 -11.67 10.07
CA GLU A 164 -0.13 -10.30 10.50
C GLU A 164 -0.15 -9.34 9.30
N ALA A 165 0.81 -9.43 8.38
CA ALA A 165 0.80 -8.65 7.14
C ALA A 165 -0.44 -8.91 6.27
N LYS A 166 -0.99 -10.14 6.31
CA LYS A 166 -2.28 -10.47 5.66
C LYS A 166 -3.45 -9.76 6.37
N ALA A 167 -3.47 -9.75 7.71
CA ALA A 167 -4.47 -9.03 8.49
C ALA A 167 -4.42 -7.52 8.23
N MET A 168 -3.23 -6.92 8.22
CA MET A 168 -3.03 -5.50 7.91
C MET A 168 -3.61 -5.14 6.53
N ARG A 169 -3.31 -5.92 5.49
CA ARG A 169 -3.88 -5.68 4.14
C ARG A 169 -5.40 -5.84 4.11
N LYS A 170 -5.95 -6.79 4.87
CA LYS A 170 -7.41 -6.96 4.99
C LYS A 170 -8.04 -5.72 5.62
N HIS A 171 -7.47 -5.23 6.71
CA HIS A 171 -7.93 -4.03 7.41
C HIS A 171 -7.81 -2.78 6.52
N GLN A 172 -6.69 -2.61 5.84
CA GLN A 172 -6.47 -1.52 4.89
C GLN A 172 -7.54 -1.46 3.78
N ARG A 173 -7.92 -2.61 3.23
CA ARG A 173 -9.02 -2.68 2.25
C ARG A 173 -10.37 -2.34 2.84
N THR A 174 -10.58 -2.54 4.14
CA THR A 174 -11.78 -2.06 4.85
C THR A 174 -11.79 -0.55 4.92
N ILE A 175 -10.68 0.07 5.29
CA ILE A 175 -10.53 1.53 5.29
C ILE A 175 -10.82 2.12 3.91
N PHE A 176 -10.33 1.50 2.82
CA PHE A 176 -10.65 1.96 1.45
C PHE A 176 -12.15 1.94 1.14
N ARG A 177 -12.90 0.96 1.67
CA ARG A 177 -14.37 0.91 1.52
C ARG A 177 -15.04 2.03 2.31
N GLU A 178 -14.56 2.30 3.52
CA GLU A 178 -15.07 3.40 4.35
C GLU A 178 -14.80 4.76 3.71
N ILE A 179 -13.58 5.01 3.21
CA ILE A 179 -13.24 6.23 2.46
C ILE A 179 -14.19 6.42 1.29
N ARG A 180 -14.44 5.36 0.50
CA ARG A 180 -15.38 5.44 -0.64
C ARG A 180 -16.81 5.76 -0.20
N LYS A 181 -17.24 5.22 0.95
CA LYS A 181 -18.60 5.45 1.49
C LYS A 181 -18.76 6.87 2.01
N GLN A 182 -17.75 7.40 2.72
CA GLN A 182 -17.81 8.70 3.38
C GLN A 182 -17.44 9.86 2.45
N MET A 183 -16.48 9.64 1.54
CA MET A 183 -15.90 10.65 0.66
C MET A 183 -15.83 10.14 -0.79
N PRO A 184 -16.97 9.90 -1.45
CA PRO A 184 -17.01 9.32 -2.79
C PRO A 184 -16.29 10.18 -3.85
N ASN A 185 -16.34 11.51 -3.68
CA ASN A 185 -15.76 12.47 -4.62
C ASN A 185 -14.25 12.70 -4.41
N GLU A 186 -13.67 12.19 -3.31
CA GLU A 186 -12.24 12.35 -3.00
C GLU A 186 -11.43 11.06 -3.25
N LEU A 187 -12.05 10.02 -3.81
CA LEU A 187 -11.35 8.77 -4.06
C LEU A 187 -10.34 8.95 -5.21
N PRO A 188 -9.02 8.81 -4.96
CA PRO A 188 -8.04 9.13 -5.97
C PRO A 188 -7.95 8.04 -7.05
N THR A 189 -7.55 8.38 -8.27
CA THR A 189 -7.33 7.35 -9.32
C THR A 189 -6.14 6.45 -8.98
N THR A 190 -5.09 7.04 -8.40
CA THR A 190 -3.90 6.35 -7.92
C THR A 190 -3.59 6.81 -6.51
N TRP A 191 -3.07 5.94 -5.65
CA TRP A 191 -2.83 6.30 -4.25
C TRP A 191 -1.82 7.45 -4.08
N GLY A 192 -0.88 7.62 -5.01
CA GLY A 192 0.07 8.73 -5.00
C GLY A 192 -0.59 10.11 -5.16
N ASN A 193 -1.82 10.16 -5.68
CA ASN A 193 -2.61 11.39 -5.88
C ASN A 193 -3.72 11.53 -4.82
N ALA A 194 -3.64 10.83 -3.69
CA ALA A 194 -4.62 10.95 -2.61
C ALA A 194 -4.65 12.38 -2.04
N SER A 195 -5.85 12.90 -1.78
CA SER A 195 -6.02 14.17 -1.06
C SER A 195 -5.43 14.06 0.35
N LEU A 196 -4.97 15.18 0.92
CA LEU A 196 -4.42 15.20 2.28
C LEU A 196 -5.42 14.65 3.33
N PRO A 197 -6.72 15.01 3.31
CA PRO A 197 -7.70 14.42 4.23
C PRO A 197 -7.81 12.90 4.12
N VAL A 198 -7.87 12.36 2.89
CA VAL A 198 -7.97 10.92 2.64
C VAL A 198 -6.72 10.18 3.11
N ALA A 199 -5.53 10.72 2.82
CA ALA A 199 -4.27 10.14 3.26
C ALA A 199 -4.15 10.15 4.79
N ASN A 200 -4.51 11.25 5.45
CA ASN A 200 -4.46 11.36 6.90
C ASN A 200 -5.46 10.44 7.60
N TYR A 201 -6.68 10.31 7.08
CA TYR A 201 -7.67 9.35 7.57
C TYR A 201 -7.16 7.92 7.47
N HIS A 202 -6.58 7.55 6.32
CA HIS A 202 -6.01 6.22 6.15
C HIS A 202 -4.86 5.93 7.12
N ARG A 203 -3.94 6.90 7.29
CA ARG A 203 -2.79 6.77 8.19
C ARG A 203 -3.25 6.61 9.65
N SER A 204 -4.18 7.46 10.11
CA SER A 204 -4.65 7.42 11.50
C SER A 204 -5.34 6.10 11.84
N GLU A 205 -6.24 5.61 10.97
CA GLU A 205 -6.91 4.33 11.17
C GLU A 205 -5.93 3.15 11.17
N MET A 206 -4.94 3.15 10.27
CA MET A 206 -3.91 2.11 10.25
C MET A 206 -3.04 2.13 11.52
N TYR A 207 -2.68 3.31 12.04
CA TYR A 207 -1.86 3.43 13.24
C TYR A 207 -2.57 3.05 14.52
N LYS A 208 -3.88 3.26 14.61
CA LYS A 208 -4.69 2.80 15.76
C LYS A 208 -4.62 1.29 15.94
N VAL A 209 -4.63 0.55 14.84
CA VAL A 209 -4.65 -0.92 14.87
C VAL A 209 -3.25 -1.53 14.83
N TYR A 210 -2.31 -0.90 14.12
CA TYR A 210 -0.96 -1.44 13.90
C TYR A 210 0.12 -0.39 14.23
N PRO A 211 0.55 -0.31 15.51
CA PRO A 211 1.57 0.64 15.94
C PRO A 211 2.92 0.49 15.22
N SER A 212 3.25 -0.72 14.73
CA SER A 212 4.49 -0.99 14.00
C SER A 212 4.66 -0.16 12.72
N LEU A 213 3.57 0.35 12.15
CA LEU A 213 3.62 1.27 11.01
C LEU A 213 4.14 2.67 11.39
N ARG A 214 4.13 3.04 12.68
CA ARG A 214 4.63 4.33 13.18
C ARG A 214 6.16 4.39 13.22
N PHE A 215 6.85 3.25 13.15
CA PHE A 215 8.32 3.18 13.14
C PHE A 215 8.90 3.57 11.76
N CYS A 216 8.61 4.79 11.30
CA CYS A 216 9.12 5.33 10.04
C CYS A 216 9.08 6.86 10.00
N ARG A 217 9.92 7.46 9.16
CA ARG A 217 9.84 8.90 8.87
C ARG A 217 8.81 9.20 7.78
N SER A 218 8.08 10.30 7.91
CA SER A 218 7.17 10.78 6.85
C SER A 218 6.14 9.74 6.37
N HIS A 219 5.67 8.85 7.26
CA HIS A 219 4.63 7.86 6.98
C HIS A 219 4.92 6.89 5.81
N TRP A 220 6.19 6.74 5.40
CA TRP A 220 6.49 6.05 4.14
C TRP A 220 6.09 4.57 4.11
N LYS A 221 6.07 3.88 5.27
CA LYS A 221 5.71 2.46 5.36
C LYS A 221 4.23 2.23 5.04
N VAL A 222 3.35 3.03 5.64
CA VAL A 222 1.89 2.94 5.42
C VAL A 222 1.53 3.41 4.01
N ASP A 223 2.19 4.45 3.50
CA ASP A 223 1.96 4.95 2.14
C ASP A 223 2.44 3.95 1.07
N LEU A 224 3.56 3.26 1.30
CA LEU A 224 4.02 2.19 0.42
C LEU A 224 3.06 0.99 0.46
N MET A 225 2.56 0.64 1.64
CA MET A 225 1.58 -0.43 1.80
C MET A 225 0.26 -0.12 1.07
N ALA A 226 -0.17 1.15 1.12
CA ALA A 226 -1.30 1.64 0.36
C ALA A 226 -1.06 1.59 -1.15
N THR A 227 0.08 2.12 -1.61
CA THR A 227 0.47 2.11 -3.03
C THR A 227 0.47 0.71 -3.64
N THR A 228 0.91 -0.30 -2.88
CA THR A 228 0.96 -1.70 -3.36
C THR A 228 -0.40 -2.38 -3.40
N ALA A 229 -1.28 -2.11 -2.43
CA ALA A 229 -2.58 -2.78 -2.35
C ALA A 229 -3.69 -2.07 -3.16
N TYR A 230 -3.61 -0.75 -3.29
CA TYR A 230 -4.67 0.10 -3.82
C TYR A 230 -5.08 -0.24 -5.27
N PRO A 231 -4.17 -0.40 -6.24
CA PRO A 231 -4.56 -0.63 -7.64
C PRO A 231 -5.43 -1.89 -7.82
N SER A 232 -5.08 -2.97 -7.10
CA SER A 232 -5.84 -4.23 -7.15
C SER A 232 -7.26 -4.09 -6.59
N TRP A 233 -7.42 -3.29 -5.54
CA TRP A 233 -8.72 -3.02 -4.93
C TRP A 233 -9.55 -2.07 -5.80
N TYR A 234 -8.95 -0.98 -6.27
CA TYR A 234 -9.61 0.05 -7.07
C TYR A 234 -10.20 -0.54 -8.35
N LYS A 235 -9.42 -1.35 -9.09
CA LYS A 235 -9.89 -2.05 -10.29
C LYS A 235 -11.14 -2.90 -10.00
N LYS A 236 -11.10 -3.69 -8.92
CA LYS A 236 -12.22 -4.58 -8.57
C LYS A 236 -13.46 -3.84 -8.06
N SER A 237 -13.26 -2.78 -7.27
CA SER A 237 -14.36 -2.12 -6.56
C SER A 237 -14.99 -0.98 -7.37
N VAL A 238 -14.19 -0.21 -8.10
CA VAL A 238 -14.65 1.00 -8.80
C VAL A 238 -14.97 0.70 -10.26
N LYS A 239 -14.02 0.13 -11.01
CA LYS A 239 -14.14 -0.03 -12.46
C LYS A 239 -15.25 -1.02 -12.86
N ASN A 240 -15.31 -2.18 -12.21
CA ASN A 240 -16.28 -3.23 -12.58
C ASN A 240 -17.75 -2.82 -12.41
N LYS A 241 -18.07 -1.80 -11.60
CA LYS A 241 -19.46 -1.34 -11.43
C LYS A 241 -19.95 -0.45 -12.58
N GLN A 242 -19.02 0.09 -13.36
CA GLN A 242 -19.37 1.00 -14.45
C GLN A 242 -19.81 0.20 -15.68
N ASP A 243 -19.13 -0.92 -15.95
CA ASP A 243 -19.47 -1.84 -17.05
C ASP A 243 -20.86 -2.49 -16.83
N ASP A 244 -21.22 -2.81 -15.58
CA ASP A 244 -22.54 -3.39 -15.25
C ASP A 244 -23.71 -2.39 -15.43
N LEU A 245 -23.45 -1.07 -15.39
CA LEU A 245 -24.48 -0.04 -15.54
C LEU A 245 -24.64 0.44 -16.99
N GLU A 246 -23.59 0.37 -17.81
CA GLU A 246 -23.69 0.68 -19.25
C GLU A 246 -24.25 -0.50 -20.07
N SER A 247 -24.09 -1.75 -19.57
CA SER A 247 -24.56 -2.96 -20.24
C SER A 247 -26.09 -3.13 -20.31
N ASP A 248 -26.89 -2.27 -19.66
CA ASP A 248 -28.37 -2.37 -19.70
C ASP A 248 -29.01 -1.47 -20.78
N SER A 249 -28.19 -0.73 -21.55
CA SER A 249 -28.66 0.21 -22.58
C SER A 249 -28.54 -0.28 -24.03
N ASP A 250 -28.03 -1.50 -24.26
CA ASP A 250 -27.94 -2.10 -25.60
C ASP A 250 -28.52 -3.53 -25.58
N TYR A 251 -29.84 -3.62 -25.37
CA TYR A 251 -30.61 -4.82 -25.69
C TYR A 251 -30.73 -4.97 -27.21
N LYS A 252 -29.61 -5.07 -27.93
CA LYS A 252 -29.64 -5.59 -29.30
C LYS A 252 -29.87 -7.10 -29.23
N ILE A 253 -31.12 -7.45 -29.50
CA ILE A 253 -31.60 -8.76 -29.91
C ILE A 253 -30.65 -9.35 -30.98
N SER A 254 -30.45 -10.68 -30.88
CA SER A 254 -29.64 -11.58 -31.72
C SER A 254 -28.18 -11.71 -31.26
N GLY A 255 -27.63 -12.89 -30.99
CA GLY A 255 -28.06 -14.27 -31.18
C GLY A 255 -26.80 -15.14 -31.11
N SER A 256 -26.97 -16.39 -30.69
CA SER A 256 -25.95 -17.47 -30.71
C SER A 256 -25.06 -17.62 -29.47
N ARG A 257 -25.58 -18.50 -28.59
CA ARG A 257 -24.84 -19.51 -27.84
C ARG A 257 -23.55 -19.94 -28.54
N MET A 258 -22.41 -19.82 -27.87
CA MET A 258 -21.37 -20.83 -27.95
C MET A 258 -21.14 -21.44 -26.58
N ASP A 259 -21.57 -22.70 -26.52
CA ASP A 259 -21.43 -23.66 -25.45
C ASP A 259 -19.94 -23.97 -25.22
N ARG A 260 -19.35 -23.42 -24.15
CA ARG A 260 -18.04 -23.88 -23.67
C ARG A 260 -18.27 -25.09 -22.77
N SER A 261 -18.36 -26.23 -23.45
CA SER A 261 -18.37 -27.56 -22.89
C SER A 261 -17.29 -27.73 -21.81
N SER A 262 -17.79 -28.10 -20.64
CA SER A 262 -17.09 -28.56 -19.47
C SER A 262 -16.32 -29.84 -19.77
N GLY A 263 -14.98 -29.80 -19.70
CA GLY A 263 -14.17 -31.00 -19.65
C GLY A 263 -14.27 -31.65 -18.27
N PRO A 264 -14.60 -32.95 -18.16
CA PRO A 264 -14.69 -33.64 -16.88
C PRO A 264 -13.31 -33.81 -16.23
N CYS A 265 -13.20 -33.28 -15.01
CA CYS A 265 -12.20 -33.61 -14.01
C CYS A 265 -12.24 -35.13 -13.74
N GLY A 266 -11.24 -35.85 -14.25
CA GLY A 266 -11.02 -37.26 -13.92
C GLY A 266 -10.50 -37.42 -12.50
N SER A 267 -11.35 -37.91 -11.60
CA SER A 267 -10.95 -38.52 -10.34
C SER A 267 -10.81 -40.03 -10.53
N ALA A 268 -9.63 -40.58 -10.25
CA ALA A 268 -9.47 -42.00 -9.97
C ALA A 268 -8.09 -42.25 -9.32
N GLY A 269 -8.09 -42.93 -8.18
CA GLY A 269 -6.84 -43.42 -7.58
C GLY A 269 -6.85 -43.67 -6.08
N THR A 270 -7.95 -44.15 -5.49
CA THR A 270 -7.95 -44.69 -4.12
C THR A 270 -7.33 -46.09 -4.14
N ALA A 271 -6.07 -46.21 -3.72
CA ALA A 271 -5.41 -47.49 -3.50
C ALA A 271 -5.83 -48.05 -2.13
N VAL A 272 -6.66 -49.09 -2.12
CA VAL A 272 -7.00 -49.88 -0.94
C VAL A 272 -5.92 -50.93 -0.73
N LEU A 273 -5.15 -50.78 0.35
CA LEU A 273 -4.14 -51.73 0.81
C LEU A 273 -4.84 -52.95 1.42
N ARG A 274 -4.75 -54.12 0.77
CA ARG A 274 -5.15 -55.41 1.35
C ARG A 274 -4.03 -55.90 2.27
N ILE A 275 -4.34 -56.10 3.55
CA ILE A 275 -3.52 -56.88 4.48
C ILE A 275 -4.02 -58.32 4.41
N ALA A 276 -3.18 -59.21 3.93
CA ALA A 276 -3.32 -60.65 4.13
C ALA A 276 -2.66 -61.01 5.46
N GLY A 277 -3.33 -61.86 6.25
CA GLY A 277 -2.79 -62.44 7.46
C GLY A 277 -2.04 -63.75 7.20
N GLU A 278 -1.12 -64.07 8.12
CA GLU A 278 -0.57 -65.40 8.42
C GLU A 278 -0.48 -65.47 9.95
N GLN A 279 -1.31 -66.33 10.56
CA GLN A 279 -0.98 -67.61 11.22
C GLN A 279 -0.22 -67.46 12.55
#